data_AF-A0A1E1W3Z8-F1
#
_entry.id   AF-A0A1E1W3Z8-F1
#
_cell.length_a   1.000
_cell.length_b   1.000
_cell.length_c   1.000
_cell.angle_alpha   90.00
_cell.angle_beta   90.00
_cell.angle_gamma   90.00
#
_symmetry.space_group_name_H-M   'P 1'
#
loop_
_entity.id
_entity.type
_entity.pdbx_description
1 polymer ?
#
loop_
_entity_poly.entity_id
_entity_poly.type
_entity_poly.pdbx_seq_one_letter_code
_entity_poly.pdbx_strand_id
1 'polypeptide(L)'
;PNEKFIDRPGVLEPLASKIPANIRSTYLNMMIDECLKIYLSATDAYARAQHEELATSKKCSTVQIYKNSAVLSVSRLRKELQECNGVKKSGSECSTLQKMTPTLSGNISSVGSWSIETKNRRIVDNSQEFTGVKFYNNIKKWILTEEQLQENGFPRPHMSGEKGRAII
;
A
#
# COMPACT_ATOMS: atom_id res chain seq x y z
N PRO A 1 36.00 15.93 -4.52
CA PRO A 1 35.82 15.56 -5.96
C PRO A 1 34.36 15.13 -6.20
N ASN A 2 33.62 15.96 -6.94
CA ASN A 2 32.17 15.87 -7.13
C ASN A 2 31.76 14.64 -7.96
N GLU A 3 31.43 13.54 -7.29
CA GLU A 3 30.97 12.28 -7.90
C GLU A 3 29.46 12.27 -8.26
N LYS A 4 28.92 13.40 -8.72
CA LYS A 4 27.46 13.55 -9.00
C LYS A 4 27.11 13.95 -10.43
N PHE A 5 28.05 13.92 -11.36
CA PHE A 5 27.79 14.12 -12.78
C PHE A 5 27.65 12.79 -13.53
N ILE A 6 26.85 11.86 -13.01
CA ILE A 6 26.20 10.87 -13.87
C ILE A 6 24.97 11.58 -14.42
N ASP A 7 24.95 11.81 -15.74
CA ASP A 7 23.93 12.57 -16.45
C ASP A 7 22.54 12.05 -16.08
N ARG A 8 21.81 12.82 -15.26
CA ARG A 8 20.53 12.38 -14.70
C ARG A 8 19.54 12.26 -15.85
N PRO A 9 18.93 11.10 -16.04
CA PRO A 9 18.19 10.89 -17.26
C PRO A 9 16.85 11.64 -17.22
N GLY A 10 16.49 12.19 -18.38
CA GLY A 10 15.28 12.99 -18.53
C GLY A 10 13.99 12.16 -18.44
N VAL A 11 12.87 12.88 -18.47
CA VAL A 11 11.53 12.30 -18.48
C VAL A 11 11.29 11.51 -19.77
N LEU A 12 10.67 10.33 -19.64
CA LEU A 12 10.23 9.55 -20.79
C LEU A 12 8.98 10.18 -21.41
N GLU A 13 8.93 10.18 -22.74
CA GLU A 13 7.83 10.75 -23.55
C GLU A 13 7.44 12.20 -23.10
N PRO A 14 8.33 13.21 -23.25
CA PRO A 14 8.08 14.57 -22.75
C PRO A 14 6.85 15.25 -23.37
N LEU A 15 6.49 14.89 -24.61
CA LEU A 15 5.43 15.53 -25.40
C LEU A 15 4.09 14.79 -25.35
N ALA A 16 4.06 13.54 -24.86
CA ALA A 16 2.84 12.73 -24.85
C ALA A 16 1.92 13.05 -23.66
N SER A 17 2.43 13.75 -22.65
CA SER A 17 1.68 14.09 -21.43
C SER A 17 1.09 15.49 -21.51
N LYS A 18 -0.11 15.66 -20.91
CA LYS A 18 -0.71 16.99 -20.68
C LYS A 18 0.04 17.82 -19.64
N ILE A 19 1.06 17.23 -18.99
CA ILE A 19 1.85 17.84 -17.93
C ILE A 19 3.17 18.37 -18.52
N PRO A 20 3.53 19.65 -18.29
CA PRO A 20 4.78 20.22 -18.75
C PRO A 20 6.02 19.43 -18.30
N ALA A 21 6.96 19.25 -19.23
CA ALA A 21 8.16 18.42 -19.01
C ALA A 21 9.07 18.93 -17.89
N ASN A 22 9.14 20.25 -17.66
CA ASN A 22 9.91 20.83 -16.56
C ASN A 22 9.36 20.39 -15.19
N ILE A 23 8.03 20.38 -15.02
CA ILE A 23 7.38 19.91 -13.79
C ILE A 23 7.64 18.43 -13.61
N ARG A 24 7.47 17.63 -14.67
CA ARG A 24 7.74 16.18 -14.62
C ARG A 24 9.19 15.88 -14.24
N SER A 25 10.13 16.65 -14.77
CA SER A 25 11.57 16.50 -14.49
C SER A 25 11.88 16.78 -13.02
N THR A 26 11.22 17.75 -12.38
CA THR A 26 11.39 18.02 -10.95
C THR A 26 11.01 16.80 -10.10
N TYR A 27 9.86 16.17 -10.38
CA TYR A 27 9.41 15.00 -9.62
C TYR A 27 10.18 13.72 -9.97
N LEU A 28 10.61 13.56 -11.22
CA LEU A 28 11.50 12.48 -11.62
C LEU A 28 12.80 12.50 -10.80
N ASN A 29 13.41 13.69 -10.64
CA ASN A 29 14.61 13.85 -9.84
C ASN A 29 14.41 13.39 -8.39
N MET A 30 13.26 13.72 -7.79
CA MET A 30 12.92 13.24 -6.44
C MET A 30 12.80 11.72 -6.39
N MET A 31 12.17 11.09 -7.39
CA MET A 31 12.07 9.63 -7.46
C MET A 31 13.44 8.98 -7.66
N ILE A 32 14.30 9.57 -8.49
CA ILE A 32 15.70 9.13 -8.69
C ILE A 32 16.45 9.15 -7.35
N ASP A 33 16.36 10.25 -6.60
CA ASP A 33 17.08 10.39 -5.33
C ASP A 33 16.65 9.31 -4.30
N GLU A 34 15.38 8.88 -4.31
CA GLU A 34 14.94 7.75 -3.47
C GLU A 34 15.38 6.39 -4.05
N CYS A 35 15.26 6.18 -5.36
CA CYS A 35 15.68 4.94 -6.02
C CYS A 35 17.19 4.68 -5.83
N LEU A 36 18.04 5.71 -5.89
CA LEU A 36 19.49 5.55 -5.67
C LEU A 36 19.84 5.07 -4.27
N LYS A 37 18.94 5.23 -3.29
CA LYS A 37 19.12 4.68 -1.93
C LYS A 37 18.76 3.20 -1.86
N ILE A 38 17.84 2.75 -2.73
CA ILE A 38 17.29 1.38 -2.75
C ILE A 38 18.16 0.45 -3.59
N TYR A 39 18.68 0.90 -4.72
CA TYR A 39 19.40 0.07 -5.69
C TYR A 39 20.92 0.19 -5.53
N LEU A 40 21.62 -0.87 -5.91
CA LEU A 40 23.09 -0.86 -5.96
C LEU A 40 23.62 -0.23 -7.25
N SER A 41 22.94 -0.46 -8.38
CA SER A 41 23.28 0.14 -9.68
C SER A 41 22.48 1.41 -9.95
N ALA A 42 23.16 2.46 -10.42
CA ALA A 42 22.52 3.71 -10.84
C ALA A 42 21.61 3.50 -12.06
N THR A 43 21.99 2.62 -13.00
CA THR A 43 21.18 2.33 -14.19
C THR A 43 19.81 1.79 -13.81
N ASP A 44 19.76 0.87 -12.84
CA ASP A 44 18.53 0.22 -12.39
C ASP A 44 17.66 1.22 -11.61
N ALA A 45 18.29 2.06 -10.78
CA ALA A 45 17.62 3.14 -10.06
C ALA A 45 16.93 4.12 -11.03
N TYR A 46 17.63 4.51 -12.10
CA TYR A 46 17.11 5.42 -13.10
C TYR A 46 15.97 4.82 -13.93
N ALA A 47 16.14 3.58 -14.41
CA ALA A 47 15.09 2.87 -15.14
C ALA A 47 13.82 2.75 -14.29
N ARG A 48 13.98 2.43 -12.99
CA ARG A 48 12.86 2.35 -12.06
C ARG A 48 12.16 3.70 -11.85
N ALA A 49 12.93 4.76 -11.62
CA ALA A 49 12.39 6.10 -11.41
C ALA A 49 11.64 6.63 -12.65
N GLN A 50 12.21 6.44 -13.85
CA GLN A 50 11.56 6.81 -15.10
C GLN A 50 10.26 6.05 -15.35
N HIS A 51 10.23 4.75 -15.03
CA HIS A 51 9.03 3.95 -15.17
C HIS A 51 7.92 4.43 -14.21
N GLU A 52 8.23 4.68 -12.94
CA GLU A 52 7.26 5.20 -11.96
C GLU A 52 6.73 6.60 -12.35
N GLU A 53 7.62 7.47 -12.85
CA GLU A 53 7.23 8.78 -13.36
C GLU A 53 6.28 8.66 -14.55
N LEU A 54 6.61 7.82 -15.54
CA LEU A 54 5.80 7.63 -16.73
C LEU A 54 4.43 7.01 -16.39
N ALA A 55 4.41 6.04 -15.49
CA ALA A 55 3.18 5.42 -15.01
C ALA A 55 2.27 6.43 -14.30
N THR A 56 2.86 7.37 -13.57
CA THR A 56 2.15 8.47 -12.89
C THR A 56 1.64 9.48 -13.92
N SER A 57 2.48 9.90 -14.85
CA SER A 57 2.15 10.93 -15.84
C SER A 57 1.03 10.50 -16.79
N LYS A 58 0.99 9.22 -17.20
CA LYS A 58 -0.06 8.66 -18.07
C LYS A 58 -1.45 8.70 -17.45
N LYS A 59 -1.56 8.64 -16.12
CA LYS A 59 -2.84 8.62 -15.38
C LYS A 59 -3.33 10.03 -15.03
N CYS A 60 -2.49 11.05 -15.15
CA CYS A 60 -2.79 12.39 -14.67
C CYS A 60 -3.26 13.30 -15.83
N SER A 61 -4.38 13.99 -15.61
CA SER A 61 -4.96 14.92 -16.59
C SER A 61 -4.64 16.38 -16.31
N THR A 62 -4.23 16.72 -15.08
CA THR A 62 -3.89 18.08 -14.66
C THR A 62 -2.60 18.11 -13.83
N VAL A 63 -1.93 19.26 -13.83
CA VAL A 63 -0.68 19.47 -13.07
C VAL A 63 -0.87 19.16 -11.59
N GLN A 64 -1.97 19.60 -10.98
CA GLN A 64 -2.20 19.40 -9.55
C GLN A 64 -2.37 17.92 -9.18
N ILE A 65 -3.13 17.17 -9.99
CA ILE A 65 -3.30 15.73 -9.79
C ILE A 65 -1.95 15.01 -9.94
N TYR A 66 -1.14 15.42 -10.92
CA TYR A 66 0.20 14.89 -11.11
C TYR A 66 1.10 15.13 -9.91
N LYS A 67 1.15 16.36 -9.38
CA LYS A 67 1.95 16.69 -8.19
C LYS A 67 1.58 15.79 -7.02
N ASN A 68 0.28 15.64 -6.75
CA ASN A 68 -0.22 14.79 -5.66
C ASN A 68 0.11 13.31 -5.89
N SER A 69 -0.05 12.80 -7.12
CA SER A 69 0.26 11.41 -7.44
C SER A 69 1.76 11.11 -7.40
N ALA A 70 2.59 12.07 -7.83
CA ALA A 70 4.04 11.94 -7.82
C ALA A 70 4.59 11.90 -6.39
N VAL A 71 4.08 12.74 -5.47
CA VAL A 71 4.51 12.67 -4.07
C VAL A 71 4.10 11.36 -3.39
N LEU A 72 2.96 10.78 -3.74
CA LEU A 72 2.56 9.46 -3.24
C LEU A 72 3.51 8.36 -3.74
N SER A 73 3.95 8.45 -4.98
CA SER A 73 4.94 7.54 -5.56
C SER A 73 6.30 7.64 -4.84
N VAL A 74 6.75 8.86 -4.53
CA VAL A 74 7.96 9.09 -3.71
C VAL A 74 7.80 8.51 -2.31
N SER A 75 6.67 8.73 -1.65
CA SER A 75 6.37 8.16 -0.32
C SER A 75 6.39 6.62 -0.35
N ARG A 76 5.89 6.01 -1.43
CA ARG A 76 5.96 4.56 -1.63
C ARG A 76 7.41 4.08 -1.74
N LEU A 77 8.25 4.75 -2.53
CA LEU A 77 9.68 4.41 -2.65
C LEU A 77 10.39 4.51 -1.29
N ARG A 78 10.08 5.53 -0.49
CA ARG A 78 10.61 5.67 0.88
C ARG A 78 10.20 4.52 1.79
N LYS A 79 8.96 4.05 1.69
CA LYS A 79 8.49 2.89 2.44
C LYS A 79 9.22 1.62 2.01
N GLU A 80 9.39 1.42 0.70
CA GLU A 80 10.15 0.29 0.16
C GLU A 80 11.61 0.29 0.68
N LEU A 81 12.24 1.46 0.82
CA LEU A 81 13.57 1.59 1.42
C LEU A 81 13.60 1.12 2.89
N GLN A 82 12.58 1.49 3.69
CA GLN A 82 12.45 1.04 5.08
C GLN A 82 12.28 -0.48 5.17
N GLU A 83 11.47 -1.07 4.29
CA GLU A 83 11.24 -2.52 4.24
C GLU A 83 12.48 -3.32 3.83
N CYS A 84 13.43 -2.72 3.10
CA CYS A 84 14.68 -3.38 2.70
C CYS A 84 15.72 -3.47 3.83
N ASN A 85 15.47 -2.85 4.99
CA ASN A 85 16.34 -2.88 6.18
C ASN A 85 17.84 -2.61 5.88
N GLY A 86 18.11 -1.74 4.90
CA GLY A 86 19.47 -1.38 4.46
C GLY A 86 20.10 -2.27 3.38
N VAL A 87 19.44 -3.33 2.93
CA VAL A 87 19.91 -4.19 1.83
C VAL A 87 19.56 -3.58 0.48
N LYS A 88 20.58 -3.24 -0.31
CA LYS A 88 20.37 -2.69 -1.66
C LYS A 88 19.99 -3.78 -2.64
N LYS A 89 19.00 -3.51 -3.51
CA LYS A 89 18.53 -4.47 -4.52
C LYS A 89 19.46 -4.53 -5.74
N SER A 90 19.66 -5.75 -6.24
CA SER A 90 20.19 -6.01 -7.59
C SER A 90 19.02 -6.05 -8.58
N GLY A 91 19.22 -5.59 -9.82
CA GLY A 91 18.17 -5.33 -10.83
C GLY A 91 17.14 -6.46 -11.04
N SER A 92 17.48 -7.70 -10.72
CA SER A 92 16.61 -8.89 -10.84
C SER A 92 15.45 -8.94 -9.83
N GLU A 93 15.58 -8.32 -8.66
CA GLU A 93 14.57 -8.35 -7.59
C GLU A 93 13.36 -7.41 -7.86
N CYS A 94 13.41 -6.63 -8.94
CA CYS A 94 12.42 -5.59 -9.25
C CYS A 94 11.21 -6.09 -10.08
N SER A 95 11.25 -7.29 -10.65
CA SER A 95 10.13 -7.81 -11.47
C SER A 95 8.99 -8.43 -10.65
N THR A 96 9.19 -8.65 -9.34
CA THR A 96 8.26 -9.43 -8.49
C THR A 96 6.99 -8.67 -8.10
N LEU A 97 6.83 -7.39 -8.46
CA LEU A 97 5.60 -6.63 -8.25
C LEU A 97 4.77 -6.39 -9.53
N GLN A 98 5.17 -6.94 -10.68
CA GLN A 98 4.45 -6.83 -11.96
C GLN A 98 3.81 -8.14 -12.44
N LYS A 99 3.98 -9.26 -11.73
CA LYS A 99 3.31 -10.52 -12.05
C LYS A 99 1.97 -10.64 -11.32
N MET A 100 0.98 -9.83 -11.71
CA MET A 100 -0.42 -10.30 -11.66
C MET A 100 -0.69 -10.89 -13.04
N THR A 101 -0.88 -12.21 -13.07
CA THR A 101 -1.28 -12.96 -14.25
C THR A 101 -2.67 -12.49 -14.70
N PRO A 102 -2.94 -12.34 -16.01
CA PRO A 102 -4.30 -12.16 -16.48
C PRO A 102 -4.98 -13.52 -16.47
N THR A 103 -5.55 -13.93 -15.34
CA THR A 103 -6.54 -15.01 -15.37
C THR A 103 -7.83 -14.44 -15.93
N LEU A 104 -8.17 -14.91 -17.12
CA LEU A 104 -9.42 -14.74 -17.85
C LEU A 104 -10.64 -14.87 -16.92
N SER A 105 -11.18 -13.73 -16.47
CA SER A 105 -12.55 -13.54 -16.00
C SER A 105 -12.72 -12.06 -15.71
N GLY A 106 -13.61 -11.40 -16.46
CA GLY A 106 -13.75 -9.96 -16.46
C GLY A 106 -13.99 -9.38 -15.07
N ASN A 107 -13.16 -8.41 -14.69
CA ASN A 107 -13.55 -7.25 -13.88
C ASN A 107 -12.48 -6.16 -14.00
N ILE A 108 -12.84 -5.08 -14.70
CA ILE A 108 -12.06 -3.85 -14.83
C ILE A 108 -12.33 -3.02 -13.57
N SER A 109 -11.57 -3.24 -12.50
CA SER A 109 -11.62 -2.38 -11.31
C SER A 109 -10.46 -2.64 -10.34
N SER A 110 -9.22 -2.43 -10.82
CA SER A 110 -8.11 -2.01 -9.95
C SER A 110 -8.02 -0.47 -9.95
N VAL A 111 -9.17 0.17 -9.74
CA VAL A 111 -9.21 1.56 -9.28
C VAL A 111 -8.88 1.51 -7.80
N GLY A 112 -7.87 2.28 -7.38
CA GLY A 112 -7.29 2.25 -6.05
C GLY A 112 -8.35 2.19 -4.94
N SER A 113 -8.38 1.07 -4.23
CA SER A 113 -9.14 0.93 -2.99
C SER A 113 -8.47 1.80 -1.93
N TRP A 114 -9.14 2.88 -1.52
CA TRP A 114 -8.75 3.73 -0.39
C TRP A 114 -9.14 3.07 0.93
N SER A 115 -8.68 1.84 1.16
CA SER A 115 -8.82 1.18 2.46
C SER A 115 -7.48 1.25 3.18
N ILE A 116 -7.43 2.05 4.26
CA ILE A 116 -6.31 2.13 5.20
C ILE A 116 -6.42 0.96 6.18
N GLU A 117 -6.43 -0.27 5.67
CA GLU A 117 -6.24 -1.45 6.51
C GLU A 117 -5.25 -2.41 5.85
N THR A 118 -4.02 -2.31 6.36
CA THR A 118 -3.11 -3.44 6.57
C THR A 118 -2.57 -4.18 5.34
N LYS A 119 -1.75 -3.49 4.53
CA LYS A 119 -0.81 -4.15 3.60
C LYS A 119 0.38 -4.75 4.36
N ASN A 120 0.14 -5.74 5.23
CA ASN A 120 1.13 -6.76 5.57
C ASN A 120 0.54 -8.02 6.23
N ARG A 121 -0.54 -8.54 5.67
CA ARG A 121 -0.92 -9.93 5.92
C ARG A 121 -1.10 -10.64 4.60
N ARG A 122 -0.04 -11.29 4.13
CA ARG A 122 -0.20 -12.61 3.52
C ARG A 122 -0.62 -13.56 4.64
N ILE A 123 -1.80 -13.35 5.22
CA ILE A 123 -2.54 -14.47 5.77
C ILE A 123 -2.96 -15.20 4.52
N VAL A 124 -2.31 -16.33 4.28
CA VAL A 124 -2.89 -17.41 3.48
C VAL A 124 -4.35 -17.44 3.86
N ASP A 125 -5.26 -17.15 2.94
CA ASP A 125 -6.70 -17.19 3.19
C ASP A 125 -7.07 -18.65 3.47
N ASN A 126 -6.78 -19.09 4.70
CA ASN A 126 -7.20 -20.34 5.29
C ASN A 126 -8.61 -20.10 5.83
N SER A 127 -9.48 -19.51 5.01
CA SER A 127 -10.90 -19.33 5.28
C SER A 127 -11.57 -20.66 5.61
N GLN A 128 -10.99 -21.79 5.18
CA GLN A 128 -11.42 -23.14 5.56
C GLN A 128 -10.95 -23.61 6.95
N GLU A 129 -9.83 -23.10 7.46
CA GLU A 129 -9.23 -23.54 8.73
C GLU A 129 -10.05 -23.10 9.95
N PHE A 130 -10.81 -22.02 9.79
CA PHE A 130 -11.72 -21.46 10.79
C PHE A 130 -13.20 -21.68 10.41
N THR A 131 -13.54 -22.88 9.92
CA THR A 131 -14.94 -23.28 9.68
C THR A 131 -15.41 -24.31 10.70
N GLY A 132 -16.72 -24.30 10.99
CA GLY A 132 -17.38 -25.30 11.82
C GLY A 132 -16.85 -25.39 13.26
N VAL A 133 -16.70 -26.61 13.78
CA VAL A 133 -16.37 -26.88 15.19
C VAL A 133 -15.05 -26.24 15.63
N LYS A 134 -14.04 -26.19 14.74
CA LYS A 134 -12.73 -25.59 15.05
C LYS A 134 -12.83 -24.08 15.31
N PHE A 135 -13.71 -23.40 14.58
CA PHE A 135 -14.00 -21.98 14.81
C PHE A 135 -14.60 -21.76 16.19
N TYR A 136 -15.68 -22.48 16.51
CA TYR A 136 -16.37 -22.35 17.79
C TYR A 136 -15.44 -22.62 18.98
N ASN A 137 -14.59 -23.66 18.90
CA ASN A 137 -13.61 -23.94 19.95
C ASN A 137 -12.59 -22.81 20.13
N ASN A 138 -12.19 -22.14 19.05
CA ASN A 138 -11.26 -21.03 19.12
C ASN A 138 -11.88 -19.75 19.70
N ILE A 139 -13.13 -19.45 19.40
CA ILE A 139 -13.80 -18.26 19.97
C ILE A 139 -14.30 -18.50 21.40
N LYS A 140 -14.60 -19.75 21.77
CA LYS A 140 -15.14 -20.10 23.09
C LYS A 140 -14.24 -19.66 24.25
N LYS A 141 -12.91 -19.65 24.04
CA LYS A 141 -11.95 -19.20 25.06
C LYS A 141 -12.06 -17.71 25.40
N TRP A 142 -12.70 -16.93 24.53
CA TRP A 142 -12.86 -15.48 24.67
C TRP A 142 -14.27 -15.09 25.14
N ILE A 143 -15.12 -16.07 25.45
CA ILE A 143 -16.43 -15.81 26.05
C ILE A 143 -16.18 -15.36 27.49
N LEU A 144 -16.66 -14.16 27.81
CA LEU A 144 -16.56 -13.57 29.14
C LEU A 144 -17.35 -14.40 30.16
N THR A 145 -16.87 -14.44 31.39
CA THR A 145 -17.63 -15.02 32.51
C THR A 145 -18.79 -14.10 32.91
N GLU A 146 -19.76 -14.62 33.65
CA GLU A 146 -20.94 -13.84 34.10
C GLU A 146 -20.51 -12.64 34.95
N GLU A 147 -19.48 -12.81 35.78
CA GLU A 147 -18.93 -11.74 36.62
C GLU A 147 -18.30 -10.64 35.77
N GLN A 148 -17.57 -11.00 34.71
CA GLN A 148 -16.98 -10.03 33.79
C GLN A 148 -18.05 -9.31 32.97
N LEU A 149 -19.13 -10.00 32.57
CA LEU A 149 -20.27 -9.36 31.92
C LEU A 149 -20.94 -8.35 32.85
N GLN A 150 -20.96 -8.63 34.15
CA GLN A 150 -21.45 -7.70 35.17
C GLN A 150 -20.58 -6.47 35.34
N GLU A 151 -19.27 -6.66 35.45
CA GLU A 151 -18.31 -5.56 35.61
C GLU A 151 -18.27 -4.65 34.37
N ASN A 152 -18.38 -5.22 33.17
CA ASN A 152 -18.39 -4.46 31.92
C ASN A 152 -19.76 -3.82 31.61
N GLY A 153 -20.75 -3.95 32.49
CA GLY A 153 -22.05 -3.26 32.35
C GLY A 153 -22.91 -3.74 31.18
N PHE A 154 -22.75 -5.00 30.74
CA PHE A 154 -23.59 -5.55 29.67
C PHE A 154 -25.07 -5.60 30.12
N PRO A 155 -26.03 -5.31 29.22
CA PRO A 155 -27.46 -5.37 29.55
C PRO A 155 -27.86 -6.76 30.04
N ARG A 156 -28.52 -6.83 31.20
CA ARG A 156 -29.01 -8.09 31.78
C ARG A 156 -30.53 -8.09 31.95
N PRO A 157 -31.17 -9.27 31.77
CA PRO A 157 -32.57 -9.42 32.10
C PRO A 157 -32.75 -9.20 33.60
N HIS A 158 -33.78 -8.41 33.96
CA HIS A 158 -34.16 -8.24 35.35
C HIS A 158 -34.68 -9.57 35.92
N MET A 159 -34.38 -9.87 37.19
CA MET A 159 -34.71 -11.16 37.82
C MET A 159 -36.22 -11.49 37.83
N SER A 160 -37.07 -10.47 37.75
CA SER A 160 -38.52 -10.61 37.70
C SER A 160 -39.09 -10.84 36.29
N GLY A 161 -38.29 -10.74 35.21
CA GLY A 161 -38.73 -10.96 33.82
C GLY A 161 -39.67 -9.89 33.22
N GLU A 162 -40.13 -8.93 34.02
CA GLU A 162 -40.98 -7.83 33.56
C GLU A 162 -40.17 -6.80 32.74
N LYS A 163 -40.67 -6.45 31.55
CA LYS A 163 -40.08 -5.41 30.69
C LYS A 163 -40.52 -4.02 31.17
N GLY A 164 -39.66 -3.00 31.04
CA GLY A 164 -40.08 -1.60 31.18
C GLY A 164 -39.83 -0.93 32.54
N ARG A 165 -38.87 -1.40 33.34
CA ARG A 165 -38.38 -0.68 34.53
C ARG A 165 -37.00 -0.08 34.28
N ALA A 166 -36.94 1.11 33.71
CA ALA A 166 -35.74 1.95 33.76
C ALA A 166 -35.80 2.76 35.06
N ILE A 167 -34.77 2.68 35.89
CA ILE A 167 -34.63 3.51 37.09
C ILE A 167 -33.73 4.68 36.70
N ILE A 168 -34.20 5.91 36.92
CA ILE A 168 -33.47 7.16 36.66
C ILE A 168 -32.51 7.42 37.82
#